data_AF-A0A848W6N0-F1
#
_entry.id   AF-A0A848W6N0-F1
#
_cell.length_a   1.000
_cell.length_b   1.000
_cell.length_c   1.000
_cell.angle_alpha   90.00
_cell.angle_beta   90.00
_cell.angle_gamma   90.00
#
_symmetry.space_group_name_H-M   'P 1'
#
loop_
_entity.id
_entity.type
_entity.pdbx_description
1 polymer ?
#
loop_
_entity_poly.entity_id
_entity_poly.type
_entity_poly.pdbx_seq_one_letter_code
_entity_poly.pdbx_strand_id
1 'polypeptide(L)'
;MLSRIMGALSADMAIDLGTANTLVYVKGRDIVLNEPSVVAIAESKGKKRVLAVGNEAKQMLGRTPGNIQAIRPLRDGVIADFEVAEEMIKEFIRKVHNRRGFYSPQIVVC
;
A
#
# COMPACT_ATOMS: atom_id res chain seq x y z
N MET A 1 -20.59 -22.06 -15.42
CA MET A 1 -19.36 -21.99 -16.25
C MET A 1 -18.88 -20.56 -16.48
N LEU A 2 -19.75 -19.60 -16.86
CA LEU A 2 -19.37 -18.18 -17.03
C LEU A 2 -18.74 -17.53 -15.78
N SER A 3 -19.17 -17.90 -14.57
CA SER A 3 -18.67 -17.34 -13.31
C SER A 3 -17.19 -17.64 -13.03
N ARG A 4 -16.65 -18.75 -13.55
CA ARG A 4 -15.22 -19.09 -13.39
C ARG A 4 -14.30 -18.27 -14.28
N ILE A 5 -14.80 -17.85 -15.45
CA ILE A 5 -14.03 -17.01 -16.40
C ILE A 5 -14.06 -15.55 -15.93
N MET A 6 -15.18 -15.08 -15.36
CA MET A 6 -15.25 -13.74 -14.75
C MET A 6 -14.51 -13.64 -13.41
N GLY A 7 -14.43 -14.73 -12.63
CA GLY A 7 -13.66 -14.77 -11.38
C GLY A 7 -12.14 -14.65 -11.57
N ALA A 8 -11.63 -14.94 -12.77
CA ALA A 8 -10.23 -14.69 -13.14
C ALA A 8 -9.97 -13.21 -13.54
N LEU A 9 -11.04 -12.42 -13.73
CA LEU A 9 -10.99 -11.01 -14.12
C LEU A 9 -11.26 -10.04 -12.95
N SER A 10 -11.86 -10.47 -11.83
CA SER A 10 -11.97 -9.61 -10.64
C SER A 10 -10.71 -9.72 -9.78
N ALA A 11 -10.05 -8.58 -9.54
CA ALA A 11 -8.90 -8.48 -8.64
C ALA A 11 -9.34 -8.10 -7.23
N ASP A 12 -10.43 -8.71 -6.75
CA ASP A 12 -10.94 -8.44 -5.39
C ASP A 12 -9.87 -8.79 -4.38
N MET A 13 -9.70 -7.91 -3.39
CA MET A 13 -8.56 -7.99 -2.47
C MET A 13 -8.95 -7.65 -1.04
N ALA A 14 -8.20 -8.24 -0.11
CA ALA A 14 -8.19 -7.88 1.29
C ALA A 14 -6.83 -7.28 1.63
N ILE A 15 -6.83 -6.16 2.36
CA ILE A 15 -5.63 -5.45 2.80
C ILE A 15 -5.62 -5.45 4.32
N ASP A 16 -4.63 -6.10 4.91
CA ASP A 16 -4.35 -6.05 6.35
C ASP A 16 -3.37 -4.91 6.63
N LEU A 17 -3.87 -3.82 7.22
CA LEU A 17 -3.11 -2.62 7.54
C LEU A 17 -2.53 -2.71 8.96
N GLY A 18 -1.51 -3.54 9.11
CA GLY A 18 -0.75 -3.62 10.35
C GLY A 18 0.17 -2.42 10.57
N THR A 19 0.41 -2.07 11.84
CA THR A 19 1.35 -0.99 12.24
C THR A 19 2.80 -1.26 11.81
N ALA A 20 3.15 -2.53 11.62
CA ALA A 20 4.49 -2.96 11.23
C ALA A 20 4.58 -3.35 9.76
N ASN A 21 3.66 -4.17 9.27
CA ASN A 21 3.61 -4.67 7.91
C ASN A 21 2.18 -4.62 7.38
N THR A 22 2.07 -4.45 6.07
CA THR A 22 0.84 -4.53 5.31
C THR A 22 0.86 -5.79 4.46
N LEU A 23 -0.23 -6.55 4.50
CA LEU A 23 -0.42 -7.72 3.64
C LEU A 23 -1.54 -7.45 2.65
N VAL A 24 -1.38 -7.93 1.41
CA VAL A 24 -2.45 -7.93 0.41
C VAL A 24 -2.72 -9.35 -0.02
N TYR A 25 -3.94 -9.79 0.20
CA TYR A 25 -4.48 -11.03 -0.34
C TYR A 25 -5.32 -10.71 -1.56
N VAL A 26 -5.12 -11.44 -2.66
CA VAL A 26 -5.98 -11.36 -3.85
C VAL A 26 -6.71 -12.68 -4.00
N LYS A 27 -8.02 -12.60 -4.21
CA LYS A 27 -8.88 -13.78 -4.39
C LYS A 27 -8.33 -14.67 -5.51
N GLY A 28 -7.98 -15.91 -5.16
CA GLY A 28 -7.45 -16.90 -6.11
C GLY A 28 -5.95 -16.75 -6.42
N ARG A 29 -5.22 -15.87 -5.72
CA ARG A 29 -3.75 -15.73 -5.83
C ARG A 29 -3.02 -15.75 -4.48
N ASP A 30 -3.76 -15.96 -3.39
CA ASP A 30 -3.25 -15.91 -2.01
C ASP A 30 -2.64 -14.55 -1.65
N ILE A 31 -1.71 -14.54 -0.68
CA ILE A 31 -0.98 -13.34 -0.27
C ILE A 31 0.03 -13.01 -1.37
N VAL A 32 -0.20 -11.89 -2.03
CA VAL A 32 0.61 -11.39 -3.15
C VAL A 32 1.52 -10.23 -2.76
N LEU A 33 1.31 -9.65 -1.58
CA LEU A 33 2.16 -8.62 -1.01
C LEU A 33 2.32 -8.81 0.50
N ASN A 34 3.54 -8.66 0.99
CA ASN A 34 3.87 -8.55 2.41
C ASN A 34 5.04 -7.57 2.53
N GLU A 35 4.74 -6.31 2.82
CA GLU A 35 5.74 -5.26 2.92
C GLU A 35 5.57 -4.44 4.20
N PRO A 36 6.65 -3.81 4.71
CA PRO A 36 6.57 -2.91 5.84
C PRO A 36 5.57 -1.76 5.63
N SER A 37 4.84 -1.39 6.68
CA SER A 37 3.93 -0.23 6.66
C SER A 37 4.71 1.08 6.85
N VAL A 38 5.60 1.36 5.89
CA VAL A 38 6.53 2.49 5.92
C VAL A 38 6.45 3.25 4.60
N VAL A 39 6.42 4.57 4.67
CA VAL A 39 6.42 5.47 3.52
C VAL A 39 7.58 6.44 3.66
N ALA A 40 8.35 6.61 2.58
CA ALA A 40 9.34 7.67 2.49
C ALA A 40 8.74 8.83 1.70
N ILE A 41 8.73 10.02 2.30
CA ILE A 41 8.24 11.25 1.68
C ILE A 41 9.36 12.29 1.59
N ALA A 42 9.36 13.07 0.53
CA ALA A 42 10.10 14.32 0.45
C ALA A 42 9.13 15.48 0.62
N GLU A 43 9.47 16.43 1.48
CA GLU A 43 8.69 17.66 1.66
C GLU A 43 9.39 18.84 0.99
N SER A 44 8.68 19.59 0.15
CA SER A 44 9.23 20.81 -0.44
C SER A 44 8.13 21.85 -0.61
N LYS A 45 8.36 23.06 -0.09
CA LYS A 45 7.41 24.19 -0.16
C LYS A 45 6.00 23.81 0.34
N GLY A 46 5.93 23.02 1.41
CA GLY A 46 4.67 22.54 2.01
C GLY A 46 3.96 21.43 1.22
N LYS A 47 4.56 20.89 0.16
CA LYS A 47 4.03 19.73 -0.58
C LYS A 47 4.80 18.47 -0.22
N LYS A 48 4.08 17.42 0.18
CA LYS A 48 4.63 16.08 0.39
C LYS A 48 4.59 15.30 -0.92
N ARG A 49 5.68 14.62 -1.25
CA ARG A 49 5.77 13.70 -2.38
C ARG A 49 6.26 12.35 -1.89
N VAL A 50 5.53 11.28 -2.19
CA VAL A 50 5.99 9.92 -1.92
C VAL A 50 7.19 9.59 -2.81
N LEU A 51 8.26 9.11 -2.21
CA LEU A 51 9.47 8.64 -2.88
C LEU A 51 9.48 7.11 -2.98
N ALA A 52 9.08 6.43 -1.92
CA ALA A 52 9.07 4.98 -1.84
C ALA A 52 8.06 4.50 -0.79
N VAL A 53 7.60 3.26 -0.93
CA VAL A 53 6.71 2.58 0.01
C VAL A 53 7.21 1.17 0.25
N GLY A 54 7.07 0.69 1.49
CA GLY A 54 7.37 -0.69 1.83
C GLY A 54 8.85 -0.91 2.13
N ASN A 55 9.44 -1.93 1.52
CA ASN A 55 10.81 -2.34 1.82
C ASN A 55 11.84 -1.24 1.54
N GLU A 56 11.69 -0.52 0.42
CA GLU A 56 12.55 0.60 0.05
C GLU A 56 12.47 1.74 1.06
N ALA A 57 11.25 2.09 1.50
CA ALA A 57 11.06 3.12 2.52
C ALA A 57 11.61 2.71 3.88
N LYS A 58 11.47 1.42 4.26
CA LYS A 58 12.02 0.89 5.51
C LYS A 58 13.54 1.01 5.58
N GLN A 59 14.25 0.84 4.46
CA GLN A 59 15.71 1.00 4.42
C GLN A 59 16.17 2.44 4.73
N MET A 60 15.28 3.41 4.56
CA MET A 60 15.53 4.83 4.82
C MET A 60 15.28 5.23 6.29
N LEU A 61 14.65 4.38 7.11
CA LEU A 61 14.37 4.70 8.51
C LEU A 61 15.66 5.03 9.28
N GLY A 62 15.70 6.21 9.89
CA GLY A 62 16.87 6.72 10.63
C GLY A 62 18.07 7.06 9.75
N ARG A 63 17.91 7.09 8.43
CA ARG A 63 18.99 7.31 7.44
C ARG A 63 18.62 8.35 6.36
N THR A 64 17.56 9.13 6.57
CA THR A 64 17.11 10.13 5.60
C THR A 64 17.89 11.46 5.74
N PRO A 65 18.34 12.08 4.64
CA PRO A 65 18.92 13.41 4.66
C PRO A 65 17.86 14.51 4.53
N GLY A 66 18.13 15.67 5.12
CA GLY A 66 17.44 16.93 4.83
C GLY A 66 15.92 16.86 4.95
N ASN A 67 15.23 17.03 3.82
CA ASN A 67 13.78 17.13 3.72
C ASN A 67 13.07 15.78 3.45
N ILE A 68 13.79 14.66 3.57
CA ILE A 68 13.22 13.32 3.40
C ILE A 68 12.89 12.75 4.79
N GLN A 69 11.70 12.15 4.91
CA GLN A 69 11.26 11.48 6.13
C GLN A 69 10.73 10.10 5.78
N ALA A 70 11.13 9.10 6.56
CA ALA A 70 10.55 7.76 6.53
C ALA A 70 9.59 7.60 7.72
N ILE A 71 8.31 7.38 7.44
CA ILE A 71 7.21 7.49 8.41
C ILE A 71 6.41 6.18 8.41
N ARG A 72 5.90 5.80 9.59
CA ARG A 72 4.85 4.78 9.71
C ARG A 72 3.51 5.48 9.89
N PRO A 73 2.60 5.43 8.91
CA PRO A 73 1.33 6.16 8.99
C PRO A 73 0.31 5.48 9.91
N LEU A 74 0.58 4.23 10.33
CA LEU A 74 -0.25 3.43 11.21
C LEU A 74 0.42 3.31 12.58
N ARG A 75 -0.33 3.56 13.66
CA ARG A 75 0.16 3.49 15.04
C ARG A 75 -0.94 2.98 15.97
N ASP A 76 -0.58 2.11 16.91
CA ASP A 76 -1.50 1.56 17.93
C ASP A 76 -2.81 1.01 17.35
N GLY A 77 -2.75 0.41 16.14
CA GLY A 77 -3.90 -0.17 15.45
C GLY A 77 -4.79 0.83 14.71
N VAL A 78 -4.42 2.11 14.64
CA VAL A 78 -5.19 3.16 13.96
C VAL A 78 -4.35 3.90 12.90
N ILE A 79 -5.03 4.61 12.01
CA ILE A 79 -4.41 5.54 11.07
C ILE A 79 -4.03 6.81 11.83
N ALA A 80 -2.74 7.09 11.94
CA ALA A 80 -2.20 8.28 12.58
C ALA A 80 -1.97 9.44 11.59
N ASP A 81 -1.72 9.13 10.32
CA ASP A 81 -1.62 10.09 9.22
C ASP A 81 -2.42 9.59 8.02
N PHE A 82 -3.58 10.21 7.77
CA PHE A 82 -4.50 9.80 6.70
C PHE A 82 -3.92 10.04 5.31
N GLU A 83 -3.21 11.15 5.09
CA GLU A 83 -2.65 11.51 3.80
C GLU A 83 -1.55 10.51 3.39
N VAL A 84 -0.67 10.17 4.33
CA VAL A 84 0.41 9.20 4.10
C VAL A 84 -0.13 7.77 4.01
N ALA A 85 -1.12 7.40 4.82
CA ALA A 85 -1.78 6.09 4.74
C ALA A 85 -2.49 5.89 3.40
N GLU A 86 -3.21 6.91 2.90
CA GLU A 86 -3.89 6.85 1.61
C GLU A 86 -2.91 6.58 0.46
N GLU A 87 -1.79 7.30 0.42
CA GLU A 87 -0.78 7.07 -0.62
C GLU A 87 -0.09 5.72 -0.48
N MET A 88 0.14 5.23 0.74
CA MET A 88 0.66 3.88 0.99
C MET A 88 -0.27 2.81 0.40
N ILE A 89 -1.58 2.90 0.71
CA ILE A 89 -2.60 1.96 0.23
C ILE A 89 -2.67 2.01 -1.29
N LYS A 90 -2.72 3.21 -1.89
CA LYS A 90 -2.73 3.38 -3.35
C LYS A 90 -1.52 2.71 -3.99
N GLU A 91 -0.34 2.85 -3.40
CA GLU A 91 0.89 2.27 -3.95
C GLU A 91 0.90 0.74 -3.84
N PHE A 92 0.46 0.18 -2.72
CA PHE A 92 0.31 -1.28 -2.60
C PHE A 92 -0.72 -1.85 -3.58
N ILE A 93 -1.86 -1.17 -3.77
CA ILE A 93 -2.84 -1.56 -4.80
C ILE A 93 -2.20 -1.51 -6.19
N ARG A 94 -1.43 -0.47 -6.52
CA ARG A 94 -0.73 -0.36 -7.81
C ARG A 94 0.32 -1.45 -8.02
N LYS A 95 1.08 -1.83 -6.99
CA LYS A 95 2.08 -2.91 -7.03
C LYS A 95 1.43 -4.26 -7.36
N VAL A 96 0.24 -4.50 -6.83
CA VAL A 96 -0.48 -5.78 -6.98
C VAL A 96 -1.35 -5.81 -8.24
N HIS A 97 -1.88 -4.65 -8.64
CA HIS A 97 -2.86 -4.55 -9.73
C HIS A 97 -2.22 -4.06 -11.03
N ASN A 98 -2.08 -4.97 -12.00
CA ASN A 98 -1.62 -4.62 -13.33
C ASN A 98 -2.77 -3.93 -14.10
N ARG A 99 -2.61 -2.65 -14.46
CA ARG A 99 -3.62 -1.70 -15.01
C ARG A 99 -4.30 -2.10 -16.34
N ARG A 100 -4.40 -3.39 -16.68
CA ARG A 100 -4.84 -3.88 -17.99
C ARG A 100 -6.35 -4.06 -18.15
N GLY A 101 -7.20 -3.51 -17.30
CA GLY A 101 -8.63 -3.53 -17.58
C GLY A 101 -9.51 -2.53 -16.83
N PHE A 102 -10.75 -2.43 -17.32
CA PHE A 102 -11.80 -1.54 -16.85
C PHE A 102 -12.61 -2.18 -15.71
N TYR A 103 -11.95 -2.65 -14.66
CA TYR A 103 -12.61 -3.25 -13.51
C TYR A 103 -12.19 -2.56 -12.20
N SER A 104 -13.19 -2.23 -11.38
CA SER A 104 -13.00 -1.66 -10.05
C SER A 104 -13.08 -2.79 -9.02
N PRO A 105 -11.95 -3.28 -8.47
CA PRO A 105 -11.98 -4.37 -7.51
C PRO A 105 -12.69 -3.95 -6.23
N GLN A 106 -13.40 -4.88 -5.59
CA GLN A 106 -13.85 -4.67 -4.21
C GLN A 106 -12.67 -4.87 -3.26
N ILE A 107 -12.49 -3.91 -2.35
CA ILE A 107 -11.39 -3.90 -1.38
C ILE A 107 -11.99 -3.93 0.02
N VAL A 108 -11.56 -4.90 0.81
CA VAL A 108 -11.78 -4.92 2.25
C VAL A 108 -10.47 -4.52 2.93
N VAL A 109 -10.54 -3.63 3.90
CA VAL A 109 -9.40 -3.20 4.71
C VAL A 109 -9.66 -3.63 6.15
N CYS A 110 -8.67 -4.25 6.78
CA CYS A 110 -8.71 -4.69 8.17
C CYS A 110 -7.52 -4.15 8.96
#